data_AF-A0A1W5D099-F1
#
_entry.id   AF-A0A1W5D099-F1
#
_cell.length_a   1.000
_cell.length_b   1.000
_cell.length_c   1.000
_cell.angle_alpha   90.00
_cell.angle_beta   90.00
_cell.angle_gamma   90.00
#
_symmetry.space_group_name_H-M   'P 1'
#
loop_
_entity.id
_entity.type
_entity.pdbx_description
1 polymer ?
#
loop_
_entity_poly.entity_id
_entity_poly.type
_entity_poly.pdbx_seq_one_letter_code
_entity_poly.pdbx_strand_id
1 'polypeptide(L)'
;MSELQLPRQVQNWTKSFLEKRKAGLAFDGEKQRIQGIEIGIPQGSPISPVLFLIYIRFLFPKIKAKFPEVQKPSYIDNVALYTTGRNAEENAKVLQEVTKTVFTWAEENAVQFDDSKTELIHFARGQKEATAEVTLPNKTVIKPVNEVKWLGIWLDRKLTFKTHNGDSQLKQESSYTQHVSPQSVTMGLRYGGKTKEATRTFYKNCKTQHYTKS
;
A
#
# COMPACT_ATOMS: atom_id res chain seq x y z
N MET A 1 -4.83 21.11 -3.66
CA MET A 1 -5.37 21.70 -2.41
C MET A 1 -6.52 22.66 -2.67
N SER A 2 -6.51 23.47 -3.73
CA SER A 2 -7.56 24.46 -4.03
C SER A 2 -8.96 23.85 -4.24
N GLU A 3 -9.04 22.64 -4.82
CA GLU A 3 -10.30 21.90 -5.01
C GLU A 3 -10.98 21.46 -3.70
N LEU A 4 -10.26 21.46 -2.57
CA LEU A 4 -10.83 21.15 -1.26
C LEU A 4 -11.58 22.32 -0.63
N GLN A 5 -11.51 23.52 -1.21
CA GLN A 5 -12.06 24.75 -0.65
C GLN A 5 -11.59 25.04 0.80
N LEU A 6 -10.36 24.62 1.14
CA LEU A 6 -9.78 24.87 2.47
C LEU A 6 -9.47 26.36 2.69
N PRO A 7 -9.42 26.83 3.94
CA PRO A 7 -8.97 28.19 4.24
C PRO A 7 -7.62 28.51 3.60
N ARG A 8 -7.46 29.73 3.08
CA ARG A 8 -6.22 30.17 2.40
C ARG A 8 -4.98 29.99 3.27
N GLN A 9 -5.12 30.16 4.59
CA GLN A 9 -4.06 29.98 5.57
C GLN A 9 -3.54 28.53 5.53
N VAL A 10 -4.42 27.54 5.48
CA VAL A 10 -4.05 26.11 5.41
C VAL A 10 -3.39 25.79 4.07
N GLN A 11 -3.88 26.37 2.97
CA GLN A 11 -3.28 26.19 1.65
C GLN A 11 -1.85 26.78 1.60
N ASN A 12 -1.67 27.99 2.11
CA ASN A 12 -0.38 28.66 2.17
C ASN A 12 0.60 27.94 3.08
N TRP A 13 0.14 27.48 4.25
CA TRP A 13 0.95 26.66 5.16
C TRP A 13 1.36 25.35 4.51
N THR A 14 0.44 24.64 3.85
CA THR A 14 0.74 23.40 3.14
C THR A 14 1.76 23.63 2.01
N LYS A 15 1.59 24.71 1.25
CA LYS A 15 2.55 25.11 0.20
C LYS A 15 3.93 25.36 0.80
N SER A 16 4.01 26.17 1.85
CA SER A 16 5.27 26.44 2.57
C SER A 16 5.89 25.18 3.16
N PHE A 17 5.07 24.21 3.58
CA PHE A 17 5.54 22.95 4.14
C PHE A 17 6.16 22.02 3.09
N LEU A 18 5.68 22.10 1.84
CA LEU A 18 6.13 21.22 0.74
C LEU A 18 7.22 21.86 -0.15
N GLU A 19 7.29 23.19 -0.24
CA GLU A 19 8.22 23.91 -1.11
C GLU A 19 9.59 24.16 -0.47
N LYS A 20 10.63 24.28 -1.33
CA LYS A 20 12.01 24.69 -0.97
C LYS A 20 12.60 23.89 0.20
N ARG A 21 12.18 22.64 0.33
CA ARG A 21 12.63 21.75 1.41
C ARG A 21 14.10 21.41 1.22
N LYS A 22 14.77 21.24 2.36
CA LYS A 22 16.18 20.91 2.45
C LYS A 22 16.34 19.80 3.48
N ALA A 23 17.10 18.77 3.17
CA ALA A 23 17.42 17.71 4.12
C ALA A 23 18.91 17.37 4.09
N GLY A 24 19.42 16.89 5.21
CA GLY A 24 20.75 16.33 5.35
C GLY A 24 20.72 15.24 6.41
N LEU A 25 21.61 14.27 6.29
CA LEU A 25 21.77 13.21 7.28
C LEU A 25 22.78 13.65 8.34
N ALA A 26 22.53 13.30 9.60
CA ALA A 26 23.50 13.42 10.67
C ALA A 26 23.61 12.08 11.38
N PHE A 27 24.81 11.52 11.45
CA PHE A 27 25.08 10.24 12.09
C PHE A 27 26.42 10.33 12.82
N ASP A 28 26.47 9.86 14.08
CA ASP A 28 27.67 9.88 14.93
C ASP A 28 28.43 11.22 14.97
N GLY A 29 27.70 12.34 15.01
CA GLY A 29 28.27 13.69 15.06
C GLY A 29 28.72 14.25 13.70
N GLU A 30 28.81 13.42 12.66
CA GLU A 30 29.06 13.87 11.30
C GLU A 30 27.77 14.31 10.61
N LYS A 31 27.81 15.48 9.97
CA LYS A 31 26.69 16.05 9.23
C LYS A 31 27.00 16.03 7.74
N GLN A 32 26.13 15.41 6.95
CA GLN A 32 26.20 15.49 5.50
C GLN A 32 25.74 16.86 4.99
N ARG A 33 26.16 17.18 3.76
CA ARG A 33 25.73 18.38 3.06
C ARG A 33 24.22 18.40 2.89
N ILE A 34 23.60 19.52 3.26
CA ILE A 34 22.18 19.75 3.08
C ILE A 34 21.87 19.84 1.57
N GLN A 35 20.94 19.03 1.10
CA GLN A 35 20.47 18.98 -0.28
C GLN A 35 19.01 19.44 -0.38
N GLY A 36 18.64 20.02 -1.52
CA GLY A 36 17.26 20.35 -1.82
C GLY A 36 16.44 19.10 -2.07
N ILE A 37 15.21 19.05 -1.54
CA ILE A 37 14.23 18.00 -1.85
C ILE A 37 13.06 18.65 -2.58
N GLU A 38 12.87 18.24 -3.83
CA GLU A 38 11.81 18.77 -4.70
C GLU A 38 10.54 17.91 -4.68
N ILE A 39 10.66 16.61 -4.40
CA ILE A 39 9.56 15.63 -4.54
C ILE A 39 9.28 14.93 -3.20
N GLY A 40 8.03 14.51 -2.98
CA GLY A 40 7.61 13.77 -1.79
C GLY A 40 7.21 14.64 -0.60
N ILE A 41 6.92 14.00 0.53
CA ILE A 41 6.46 14.66 1.76
C ILE A 41 7.50 14.37 2.87
N PRO A 42 7.82 15.31 3.78
CA PRO A 42 8.77 15.08 4.87
C PRO A 42 8.45 13.81 5.68
N GLN A 43 9.34 12.81 5.67
CA GLN A 43 9.17 11.65 6.54
C GLN A 43 9.46 12.03 8.00
N GLY A 44 8.68 11.48 8.93
CA GLY A 44 8.75 11.79 10.36
C GLY A 44 7.87 12.95 10.83
N SER A 45 7.20 13.68 9.91
CA SER A 45 6.20 14.67 10.31
C SER A 45 4.81 14.03 10.49
N PRO A 46 4.10 14.31 11.60
CA PRO A 46 2.75 13.80 11.84
C PRO A 46 1.72 14.19 10.78
N ILE A 47 1.94 15.30 10.05
CA ILE A 47 1.01 15.75 9.00
C ILE A 47 1.20 15.01 7.68
N SER A 48 2.35 14.37 7.48
CA SER A 48 2.70 13.78 6.19
C SER A 48 1.76 12.65 5.75
N PRO A 49 1.34 11.73 6.64
CA PRO A 49 0.31 10.75 6.32
C PRO A 49 -1.03 11.39 5.92
N VAL A 50 -1.42 12.48 6.59
CA VAL A 50 -2.68 13.20 6.29
C VAL A 50 -2.62 13.86 4.92
N LEU A 51 -1.51 14.52 4.59
CA LEU A 51 -1.31 15.12 3.27
C LEU A 51 -1.27 14.06 2.16
N PHE A 52 -0.66 12.89 2.43
CA PHE A 52 -0.68 11.77 1.50
C PHE A 52 -2.10 11.26 1.26
N LEU A 53 -2.91 11.09 2.31
CA LEU A 53 -4.32 10.70 2.19
C LEU A 53 -5.13 11.70 1.37
N ILE A 54 -4.94 13.00 1.62
CA ILE A 54 -5.60 14.06 0.84
C ILE A 54 -5.22 14.00 -0.63
N TYR A 55 -3.98 13.66 -0.92
CA TYR A 55 -3.45 13.58 -2.26
C TYR A 55 -3.93 12.32 -3.01
N ILE A 56 -3.91 11.14 -2.38
CA ILE A 56 -4.35 9.90 -3.05
C ILE A 56 -5.87 9.82 -3.24
N ARG A 57 -6.65 10.58 -2.47
CA ARG A 57 -8.13 10.52 -2.54
C ARG A 57 -8.69 10.76 -3.93
N PHE A 58 -8.00 11.52 -4.79
CA PHE A 58 -8.46 11.85 -6.15
C PHE A 58 -8.41 10.64 -7.09
N LEU A 59 -7.67 9.59 -6.74
CA LEU A 59 -7.67 8.32 -7.47
C LEU A 59 -9.00 7.58 -7.34
N PHE A 60 -9.59 7.53 -6.13
CA PHE A 60 -10.75 6.67 -5.87
C PHE A 60 -11.99 7.00 -6.72
N PRO A 61 -12.36 8.29 -6.94
CA PRO A 61 -13.44 8.64 -7.87
C PRO A 61 -13.19 8.17 -9.29
N LYS A 62 -11.94 8.27 -9.80
CA LYS A 62 -11.58 7.80 -11.14
C LYS A 62 -11.80 6.29 -11.28
N ILE A 63 -11.42 5.51 -10.26
CA ILE A 63 -11.67 4.07 -10.28
C ILE A 63 -13.17 3.78 -10.13
N LYS A 64 -13.89 4.46 -9.22
CA LYS A 64 -15.33 4.25 -9.01
C LYS A 64 -16.17 4.54 -10.26
N ALA A 65 -15.81 5.56 -11.03
CA ALA A 65 -16.51 5.93 -12.26
C ALA A 65 -16.36 4.87 -13.37
N LYS A 66 -15.18 4.25 -13.50
CA LYS A 66 -14.91 3.23 -14.52
C LYS A 66 -15.22 1.80 -14.09
N PHE A 67 -15.05 1.51 -12.80
CA PHE A 67 -15.14 0.17 -12.20
C PHE A 67 -15.91 0.24 -10.86
N PRO A 68 -17.23 0.42 -10.90
CA PRO A 68 -18.08 0.52 -9.70
C PRO A 68 -18.09 -0.75 -8.84
N GLU A 69 -17.85 -1.92 -9.44
CA GLU A 69 -17.80 -3.23 -8.79
C GLU A 69 -16.55 -3.44 -7.93
N VAL A 70 -15.46 -2.72 -8.26
CA VAL A 70 -14.17 -2.87 -7.58
C VAL A 70 -14.22 -2.17 -6.23
N GLN A 71 -13.85 -2.86 -5.16
CA GLN A 71 -13.68 -2.29 -3.83
C GLN A 71 -12.22 -1.87 -3.62
N LYS A 72 -12.02 -0.84 -2.79
CA LYS A 72 -10.70 -0.23 -2.59
C LYS A 72 -10.36 -0.06 -1.10
N PRO A 73 -10.33 -1.13 -0.29
CA PRO A 73 -9.97 -1.01 1.12
C PRO A 73 -8.58 -0.36 1.22
N SER A 74 -8.50 0.76 1.94
CA SER A 74 -7.27 1.53 2.07
C SER A 74 -7.06 1.96 3.51
N TYR A 75 -5.78 1.98 3.92
CA TYR A 75 -5.34 2.47 5.21
C TYR A 75 -3.97 3.13 5.05
N ILE A 76 -3.94 4.46 5.21
CA ILE A 76 -2.74 5.30 5.04
C ILE A 76 -2.07 5.04 3.67
N ASP A 77 -0.98 4.29 3.66
CA ASP A 77 -0.12 3.97 2.53
C ASP A 77 -0.37 2.57 1.93
N ASN A 78 -1.32 1.83 2.49
CA ASN A 78 -1.73 0.52 1.97
C ASN A 78 -3.07 0.67 1.25
N VAL A 79 -3.09 0.41 -0.05
CA VAL A 79 -4.32 0.40 -0.86
C VAL A 79 -4.48 -0.98 -1.46
N ALA A 80 -5.61 -1.63 -1.23
CA ALA A 80 -5.94 -2.88 -1.90
C ALA A 80 -7.01 -2.62 -2.96
N LEU A 81 -6.91 -3.36 -4.06
CA LEU A 81 -7.95 -3.47 -5.07
C LEU A 81 -8.59 -4.84 -4.92
N TYR A 82 -9.91 -4.83 -4.79
CA TYR A 82 -10.69 -6.02 -4.54
C TYR A 82 -11.80 -6.15 -5.59
N THR A 83 -12.04 -7.36 -6.10
CA THR A 83 -13.20 -7.64 -6.94
C THR A 83 -13.76 -9.04 -6.68
N THR A 84 -15.01 -9.24 -7.07
CA THR A 84 -15.76 -10.50 -6.96
C THR A 84 -16.38 -10.82 -8.31
N GLY A 85 -16.35 -12.09 -8.70
CA GLY A 85 -16.81 -12.58 -10.00
C GLY A 85 -16.91 -14.09 -10.01
N ARG A 86 -17.23 -14.68 -11.18
CA ARG A 86 -17.55 -16.12 -11.27
C ARG A 86 -16.33 -17.02 -11.14
N ASN A 87 -15.17 -16.55 -11.60
CA ASN A 87 -13.90 -17.28 -11.59
C ASN A 87 -12.71 -16.31 -11.47
N ALA A 88 -11.53 -16.87 -11.22
CA ALA A 88 -10.31 -16.11 -10.96
C ALA A 88 -9.82 -15.37 -12.21
N GLU A 89 -10.06 -15.92 -13.40
CA GLU A 89 -9.64 -15.37 -14.69
C GLU A 89 -10.42 -14.09 -15.03
N GLU A 90 -11.74 -14.07 -14.80
CA GLU A 90 -12.57 -12.87 -14.93
C GLU A 90 -12.11 -11.77 -13.95
N ASN A 91 -11.87 -12.14 -12.69
CA ASN A 91 -11.41 -11.20 -11.67
C ASN A 91 -10.02 -10.63 -12.02
N ALA A 92 -9.10 -11.46 -12.49
CA ALA A 92 -7.77 -11.04 -12.91
C ALA A 92 -7.87 -10.03 -14.07
N LYS A 93 -8.74 -10.27 -15.06
CA LYS A 93 -8.98 -9.31 -16.16
C LYS A 93 -9.47 -7.96 -15.65
N VAL A 94 -10.44 -7.95 -14.73
CA VAL A 94 -10.92 -6.70 -14.11
C VAL A 94 -9.79 -5.98 -13.38
N LEU A 95 -9.01 -6.69 -12.57
CA LEU A 95 -7.87 -6.11 -11.85
C LEU A 95 -6.82 -5.54 -12.82
N GLN A 96 -6.53 -6.21 -13.93
CA GLN A 96 -5.63 -5.68 -14.97
C GLN A 96 -6.16 -4.36 -15.55
N GLU A 97 -7.44 -4.26 -15.91
CA GLU A 97 -8.00 -3.01 -16.43
C GLU A 97 -8.01 -1.88 -15.41
N VAL A 98 -8.30 -2.19 -14.13
CA VAL A 98 -8.23 -1.22 -13.05
C VAL A 98 -6.80 -0.73 -12.85
N THR A 99 -5.81 -1.65 -12.87
CA THR A 99 -4.40 -1.27 -12.70
C THR A 99 -3.91 -0.35 -13.80
N LYS A 100 -4.40 -0.47 -15.05
CA LYS A 100 -4.12 0.52 -16.10
C LYS A 100 -4.55 1.92 -15.67
N THR A 101 -5.78 2.06 -15.19
CA THR A 101 -6.28 3.36 -14.71
C THR A 101 -5.48 3.90 -13.53
N VAL A 102 -5.08 3.01 -12.61
CA VAL A 102 -4.28 3.36 -11.43
C VAL A 102 -2.86 3.79 -11.81
N PHE A 103 -2.21 3.09 -12.73
CA PHE A 103 -0.86 3.41 -13.20
C PHE A 103 -0.83 4.69 -14.03
N THR A 104 -1.79 4.90 -14.93
CA THR A 104 -1.91 6.16 -15.67
C THR A 104 -2.07 7.33 -14.71
N TRP A 105 -2.97 7.22 -13.71
CA TRP A 105 -3.11 8.27 -12.71
C TRP A 105 -1.83 8.48 -11.90
N ALA A 106 -1.14 7.40 -11.54
CA ALA A 106 0.11 7.49 -10.79
C ALA A 106 1.21 8.19 -11.59
N GLU A 107 1.35 7.90 -12.87
CA GLU A 107 2.28 8.58 -13.78
C GLU A 107 1.95 10.09 -13.89
N GLU A 108 0.68 10.43 -14.13
CA GLU A 108 0.20 11.83 -14.18
C GLU A 108 0.47 12.61 -12.89
N ASN A 109 0.52 11.92 -11.75
CA ASN A 109 0.62 12.55 -10.44
C ASN A 109 2.02 12.41 -9.81
N ALA A 110 2.98 11.74 -10.46
CA ALA A 110 4.31 11.42 -9.92
C ALA A 110 4.28 10.48 -8.69
N VAL A 111 3.43 9.46 -8.74
CA VAL A 111 3.34 8.37 -7.77
C VAL A 111 3.98 7.11 -8.34
N GLN A 112 4.70 6.36 -7.50
CA GLN A 112 5.32 5.10 -7.88
C GLN A 112 4.87 3.96 -6.97
N PHE A 113 4.45 2.85 -7.58
CA PHE A 113 4.13 1.61 -6.88
C PHE A 113 5.37 0.73 -6.69
N ASP A 114 5.39 -0.02 -5.60
CA ASP A 114 6.41 -1.04 -5.35
C ASP A 114 5.89 -2.39 -5.83
N ASP A 115 6.14 -2.71 -7.09
CA ASP A 115 5.74 -4.00 -7.66
C ASP A 115 6.26 -5.18 -6.84
N SER A 116 7.46 -5.06 -6.26
CA SER A 116 8.09 -6.12 -5.47
C SER A 116 7.36 -6.43 -4.16
N LYS A 117 6.50 -5.50 -3.72
CA LYS A 117 5.64 -5.66 -2.55
C LYS A 117 4.16 -5.82 -2.92
N THR A 118 3.85 -5.91 -4.20
CA THR A 118 2.49 -6.14 -4.68
C THR A 118 2.20 -7.63 -4.63
N GLU A 119 1.16 -8.00 -3.91
CA GLU A 119 0.76 -9.39 -3.69
C GLU A 119 -0.67 -9.60 -4.22
N LEU A 120 -0.90 -10.75 -4.87
CA LEU A 120 -2.19 -11.18 -5.38
C LEU A 120 -2.65 -12.41 -4.59
N ILE A 121 -3.87 -12.41 -4.07
CA ILE A 121 -4.47 -13.59 -3.45
C ILE A 121 -5.89 -13.82 -3.97
N HIS A 122 -6.19 -15.08 -4.28
CA HIS A 122 -7.53 -15.54 -4.66
C HIS A 122 -8.20 -16.25 -3.48
N PHE A 123 -9.37 -15.77 -3.07
CA PHE A 123 -10.26 -16.44 -2.12
C PHE A 123 -11.39 -17.12 -2.92
N ALA A 124 -11.27 -18.43 -3.12
CA ALA A 124 -12.24 -19.23 -3.86
C ALA A 124 -12.80 -20.37 -3.01
N ARG A 125 -14.10 -20.62 -3.12
CA ARG A 125 -14.76 -21.80 -2.53
C ARG A 125 -14.51 -23.02 -3.42
N GLY A 126 -13.46 -23.78 -3.12
CA GLY A 126 -13.15 -25.04 -3.82
C GLY A 126 -11.77 -25.58 -3.45
N GLN A 127 -11.53 -26.86 -3.74
CA GLN A 127 -10.20 -27.49 -3.58
C GLN A 127 -9.25 -27.12 -4.73
N LYS A 128 -9.79 -26.73 -5.89
CA LYS A 128 -8.99 -26.39 -7.05
C LYS A 128 -8.32 -25.03 -6.85
N GLU A 129 -7.00 -25.00 -6.97
CA GLU A 129 -6.22 -23.79 -6.83
C GLU A 129 -6.56 -22.80 -7.96
N ALA A 130 -6.91 -21.57 -7.58
CA ALA A 130 -7.04 -20.47 -8.51
C ALA A 130 -5.64 -19.94 -8.86
N THR A 131 -5.23 -20.12 -10.11
CA THR A 131 -3.87 -19.80 -10.58
C THR A 131 -3.79 -18.59 -11.49
N ALA A 132 -4.91 -17.90 -11.72
CA ALA A 132 -4.95 -16.73 -12.60
C ALA A 132 -3.96 -15.65 -12.13
N GLU A 133 -3.12 -15.17 -13.04
CA GLU A 133 -2.12 -14.15 -12.78
C GLU A 133 -2.64 -12.76 -13.20
N VAL A 134 -2.07 -11.71 -12.64
CA VAL A 134 -2.34 -10.31 -13.05
C VAL A 134 -1.08 -9.72 -13.65
N THR A 135 -1.16 -9.29 -14.91
CA THR A 135 -0.08 -8.55 -15.58
C THR A 135 -0.31 -7.06 -15.42
N LEU A 136 0.63 -6.38 -14.75
CA LEU A 136 0.62 -4.93 -14.57
C LEU A 136 0.95 -4.20 -15.87
N PRO A 137 0.60 -2.90 -16.01
CA PRO A 137 0.85 -2.13 -17.23
C PRO A 137 2.32 -2.04 -17.65
N ASN A 138 3.24 -2.13 -16.67
CA ASN A 138 4.68 -2.16 -16.89
C ASN A 138 5.23 -3.57 -17.23
N LYS A 139 4.34 -4.53 -17.53
CA LYS A 139 4.64 -5.93 -17.88
C LYS A 139 5.13 -6.80 -16.71
N THR A 140 5.12 -6.29 -15.48
CA THR A 140 5.36 -7.14 -14.31
C THR A 140 4.18 -8.10 -14.11
N VAL A 141 4.48 -9.40 -14.01
CA VAL A 141 3.47 -10.44 -13.77
C VAL A 141 3.42 -10.76 -12.28
N ILE A 142 2.26 -10.57 -11.66
CA ILE A 142 1.99 -10.88 -10.26
C ILE A 142 1.29 -12.23 -10.18
N LYS A 143 2.01 -13.20 -9.61
CA LYS A 143 1.50 -14.56 -9.38
C LYS A 143 0.70 -14.64 -8.08
N PRO A 144 -0.34 -15.48 -8.00
CA PRO A 144 -1.09 -15.63 -6.78
C PRO A 144 -0.27 -16.31 -5.68
N VAL A 145 -0.38 -15.78 -4.46
CA VAL A 145 0.19 -16.36 -3.25
C VAL A 145 -0.88 -17.08 -2.43
N ASN A 146 -0.44 -17.99 -1.56
CA ASN A 146 -1.35 -18.77 -0.70
C ASN A 146 -1.72 -18.05 0.60
N GLU A 147 -0.93 -17.08 0.99
CA GLU A 147 -1.14 -16.26 2.18
C GLU A 147 -0.60 -14.85 1.92
N VAL A 148 -1.28 -13.85 2.47
CA VAL A 148 -0.90 -12.45 2.38
C VAL A 148 -1.00 -11.80 3.74
N LYS A 149 -0.12 -10.85 4.03
CA LYS A 149 -0.19 -10.07 5.27
C LYS A 149 -0.78 -8.69 5.01
N TRP A 150 -2.04 -8.50 5.40
CA TRP A 150 -2.78 -7.26 5.24
C TRP A 150 -3.01 -6.59 6.60
N LEU A 151 -2.51 -5.38 6.79
CA LEU A 151 -2.65 -4.59 8.04
C LEU A 151 -2.28 -5.36 9.32
N GLY A 152 -1.27 -6.24 9.24
CA GLY A 152 -0.81 -7.05 10.37
C GLY A 152 -1.51 -8.41 10.51
N ILE A 153 -2.60 -8.64 9.79
CA ILE A 153 -3.38 -9.87 9.79
C ILE A 153 -2.89 -10.76 8.63
N TRP A 154 -2.68 -12.05 8.91
CA TRP A 154 -2.39 -13.03 7.88
C TRP A 154 -3.69 -13.61 7.33
N LEU A 155 -3.88 -13.49 6.02
CA LEU A 155 -5.02 -14.02 5.30
C LEU A 155 -4.53 -15.17 4.41
N ASP A 156 -4.93 -16.40 4.72
CA ASP A 156 -4.75 -17.54 3.81
C ASP A 156 -5.94 -17.67 2.86
N ARG A 157 -5.75 -18.35 1.72
CA ARG A 157 -6.81 -18.52 0.68
C ARG A 157 -8.14 -19.07 1.22
N LYS A 158 -8.09 -19.89 2.28
CA LYS A 158 -9.29 -20.50 2.88
C LYS A 158 -9.86 -19.67 4.02
N LEU A 159 -9.26 -18.51 4.31
CA LEU A 159 -9.58 -17.65 5.46
C LEU A 159 -9.65 -18.45 6.77
N THR A 160 -8.74 -19.41 6.93
CA THR A 160 -8.66 -20.26 8.13
C THR A 160 -7.89 -19.57 9.27
N PHE A 161 -7.11 -18.54 8.94
CA PHE A 161 -6.26 -17.79 9.86
C PHE A 161 -5.24 -18.66 10.59
N LYS A 162 -4.88 -19.84 10.06
CA LYS A 162 -3.92 -20.76 10.72
C LYS A 162 -2.55 -20.11 10.92
N THR A 163 -2.01 -19.50 9.86
CA THR A 163 -0.75 -18.75 9.94
C THR A 163 -0.88 -17.57 10.90
N HIS A 164 -2.03 -16.88 10.88
CA HIS A 164 -2.29 -15.80 11.82
C HIS A 164 -2.30 -16.32 13.26
N ASN A 165 -3.01 -17.40 13.58
CA ASN A 165 -3.07 -17.96 14.93
C ASN A 165 -1.70 -18.41 15.43
N GLY A 166 -0.86 -19.01 14.57
CA GLY A 166 0.53 -19.32 14.90
C GLY A 166 1.39 -18.07 15.14
N ASP A 167 1.28 -17.04 14.29
CA ASP A 167 2.00 -15.78 14.46
C ASP A 167 1.45 -14.93 15.63
N SER A 168 0.16 -15.07 15.94
CA SER A 168 -0.56 -14.41 17.03
C SER A 168 -0.29 -15.08 18.37
N GLN A 169 -0.05 -16.39 18.43
CA GLN A 169 0.54 -17.03 19.62
C GLN A 169 1.97 -16.52 19.88
N LEU A 170 2.69 -16.12 18.84
CA LEU A 170 3.97 -15.40 18.94
C LEU A 170 3.82 -13.87 19.14
N LYS A 171 2.59 -13.34 19.20
CA LYS A 171 2.28 -11.89 19.32
C LYS A 171 1.09 -11.61 20.25
N GLN A 172 0.76 -12.49 21.19
CA GLN A 172 -0.47 -12.40 21.97
C GLN A 172 -0.40 -11.27 23.03
N GLU A 173 -0.38 -10.04 22.54
CA GLU A 173 -0.83 -8.80 23.14
C GLU A 173 -1.49 -7.98 21.99
N SER A 174 -2.75 -7.57 22.16
CA SER A 174 -3.58 -6.69 21.28
C SER A 174 -4.48 -7.28 20.17
N SER A 175 -5.62 -7.81 20.63
CA SER A 175 -7.04 -7.52 20.30
C SER A 175 -7.61 -7.30 18.86
N TYR A 176 -8.48 -8.27 18.49
CA TYR A 176 -9.81 -8.26 17.82
C TYR A 176 -10.08 -7.81 16.35
N THR A 177 -11.03 -8.55 15.75
CA THR A 177 -11.30 -8.91 14.33
C THR A 177 -12.55 -8.24 13.71
N GLN A 178 -12.68 -8.14 12.35
CA GLN A 178 -13.98 -8.15 11.61
C GLN A 178 -13.95 -8.67 10.12
N HIS A 179 -14.96 -9.52 9.81
CA HIS A 179 -15.69 -9.94 8.58
C HIS A 179 -15.17 -9.76 7.13
N VAL A 180 -15.07 -10.87 6.36
CA VAL A 180 -14.90 -10.92 4.88
C VAL A 180 -15.78 -12.03 4.25
N SER A 181 -16.33 -11.80 3.05
CA SER A 181 -17.28 -12.68 2.32
C SER A 181 -16.59 -13.63 1.31
N PRO A 182 -17.28 -14.70 0.83
CA PRO A 182 -16.64 -15.96 0.40
C PRO A 182 -16.15 -16.08 -1.06
N GLN A 183 -16.15 -15.01 -1.86
CA GLN A 183 -15.59 -15.03 -3.22
C GLN A 183 -14.90 -13.71 -3.51
N SER A 184 -13.65 -13.60 -3.08
CA SER A 184 -12.92 -12.34 -3.11
C SER A 184 -11.56 -12.53 -3.76
N VAL A 185 -11.10 -11.55 -4.51
CA VAL A 185 -9.69 -11.46 -4.92
C VAL A 185 -9.21 -10.13 -4.40
N THR A 186 -8.12 -10.14 -3.64
CA THR A 186 -7.51 -8.92 -3.12
C THR A 186 -6.10 -8.80 -3.68
N MET A 187 -5.81 -7.69 -4.33
CA MET A 187 -4.47 -7.30 -4.72
C MET A 187 -4.04 -6.13 -3.84
N GLY A 188 -3.03 -6.35 -3.01
CA GLY A 188 -2.46 -5.31 -2.16
C GLY A 188 -1.43 -4.50 -2.94
N LEU A 189 -1.70 -3.24 -3.23
CA LEU A 189 -0.72 -2.30 -3.76
C LEU A 189 -0.03 -1.61 -2.58
N ARG A 190 1.30 -1.71 -2.54
CA ARG A 190 2.13 -0.97 -1.58
C ARG A 190 2.94 0.07 -2.34
N TYR A 191 2.94 1.30 -1.84
CA TYR A 191 3.77 2.37 -2.40
C TYR A 191 5.24 2.16 -2.01
N GLY A 192 6.15 2.41 -2.97
CA GLY A 192 7.59 2.35 -2.75
C GLY A 192 8.24 3.61 -3.27
N GLY A 193 8.69 4.48 -2.37
CA GLY A 193 9.60 5.55 -2.72
C GLY A 193 10.95 4.96 -3.11
N LYS A 194 11.20 4.82 -4.41
CA LYS A 194 12.55 4.58 -4.94
C LYS A 194 12.87 5.68 -5.95
N THR A 195 13.31 6.82 -5.44
CA THR A 195 14.09 7.78 -6.24
C THR A 195 15.38 7.09 -6.69
N LYS A 196 15.66 7.14 -7.99
CA LYS A 196 16.93 6.66 -8.56
C LYS A 196 18.08 7.47 -7.95
N GLU A 197 19.17 6.76 -7.62
CA GLU A 197 20.40 7.24 -6.97
C GLU A 197 20.33 7.46 -5.45
N ALA A 198 20.32 6.36 -4.69
CA ALA A 198 21.11 6.24 -3.45
C ALA A 198 21.12 4.78 -2.96
N THR A 199 22.34 4.29 -2.77
CA THR A 199 22.71 3.01 -2.15
C THR A 199 22.04 2.80 -0.79
N ARG A 200 21.54 1.57 -0.56
CA ARG A 200 21.30 0.85 0.72
C ARG A 200 20.92 1.68 1.97
N THR A 201 19.78 1.35 2.60
CA THR A 201 19.68 0.98 4.04
C THR A 201 18.31 0.34 4.31
N PHE A 202 18.33 -0.77 5.05
CA PHE A 202 17.20 -1.58 5.52
C PHE A 202 16.31 -0.83 6.52
N TYR A 203 15.01 -1.18 6.58
CA TYR A 203 14.32 -1.41 7.86
C TYR A 203 13.26 -2.51 7.67
N LYS A 204 13.60 -3.70 8.16
CA LYS A 204 12.70 -4.84 8.37
C LYS A 204 12.21 -4.66 9.81
N ASN A 205 10.91 -4.51 10.03
CA ASN A 205 10.36 -4.44 11.39
C ASN A 205 10.54 -5.82 12.03
N CYS A 206 11.61 -5.97 12.82
CA CYS A 206 11.94 -7.15 13.59
C CYS A 206 11.25 -7.01 14.95
N LYS A 207 10.53 -8.05 15.35
CA LYS A 207 9.83 -8.11 16.63
C LYS A 207 10.79 -7.82 17.79
N THR A 208 10.34 -6.98 18.70
CA THR A 208 10.81 -6.92 20.08
C THR A 208 10.74 -8.33 20.67
N GLN A 209 11.88 -8.89 21.10
CA GLN A 209 11.89 -9.92 22.13
C GLN A 209 12.65 -9.37 23.32
N HIS A 210 11.88 -9.12 24.38
CA HIS A 210 12.42 -9.03 25.73
C HIS A 210 13.04 -10.38 26.10
N TYR A 211 14.27 -10.34 26.62
CA TYR A 211 14.71 -11.33 27.61
C TYR A 211 15.42 -10.58 28.74
N THR A 212 14.86 -10.75 29.94
CA THR A 212 15.42 -10.38 31.23
C THR A 212 16.28 -11.51 31.80
N LYS A 213 17.11 -11.13 32.79
CA LYS A 213 17.94 -11.93 33.71
C LYS A 213 19.31 -12.32 33.14
N SER A 214 20.42 -12.17 33.84
CA SER A 214 20.69 -12.08 35.30
C SER A 214 21.85 -11.14 35.59
#